data_AF-A0AAD7QN83-F1
#
_entry.id   AF-A0AAD7QN83-F1
#
_cell.length_a   1.000
_cell.length_b   1.000
_cell.length_c   1.000
_cell.angle_alpha   90.00
_cell.angle_beta   90.00
_cell.angle_gamma   90.00
#
_symmetry.space_group_name_H-M   'P 1'
#
loop_
_entity.id
_entity.type
_entity.pdbx_description
1 polymer ?
#
loop_
_entity_poly.entity_id
_entity_poly.type
_entity_poly.pdbx_seq_one_letter_code
_entity_poly.pdbx_strand_id
1 'polypeptide(L)'
;MSASQQSLSLWASIRAIQLMSMAAPNRSNYNPSKSFNEVPSYDSLPYKRRFWVWGPPGSREEGLGMLNLLTPEHVARSAASEIRNGERVGLGWEFHKLEVPPFGRVPFQINVHPIGYARLSL
;
A
#
# COMPACT_ATOMS: atom_id res chain seq x y z
N MET A 1 -28.09 26.59 -12.60
CA MET A 1 -26.98 25.80 -13.19
C MET A 1 -27.49 24.37 -13.32
N SER A 2 -27.59 23.85 -14.55
CA SER A 2 -28.41 22.68 -14.91
C SER A 2 -27.78 21.34 -14.49
N ALA A 3 -28.62 20.36 -14.20
CA ALA A 3 -28.24 18.98 -13.83
C ALA A 3 -27.30 18.29 -14.83
N SER A 4 -27.21 18.78 -16.08
CA SER A 4 -26.25 18.31 -17.07
C SER A 4 -24.80 18.60 -16.69
N GLN A 5 -24.51 19.72 -16.01
CA GLN A 5 -23.16 20.06 -15.54
C GLN A 5 -22.68 19.16 -14.39
N GLN A 6 -23.59 18.69 -13.54
CA GLN A 6 -23.27 17.78 -12.43
C GLN A 6 -22.97 16.34 -12.91
N SER A 7 -23.56 15.92 -14.03
CA SER A 7 -23.25 14.61 -14.63
C SER A 7 -21.86 14.59 -15.27
N LEU A 8 -21.46 15.68 -15.94
CA LEU A 8 -20.16 15.78 -16.61
C LEU A 8 -18.99 15.78 -15.62
N SER A 9 -19.16 16.34 -14.42
CA SER A 9 -18.13 16.28 -13.37
C SER A 9 -17.95 14.88 -12.80
N LEU A 10 -19.04 14.13 -12.60
CA LEU A 10 -18.99 12.76 -12.09
C LEU A 10 -18.30 11.80 -13.08
N TRP A 11 -18.65 11.91 -14.37
CA TRP A 11 -18.00 11.12 -15.43
C TRP A 11 -16.54 11.53 -15.66
N ALA A 12 -16.20 12.81 -15.51
CA ALA A 12 -14.82 13.28 -15.54
C ALA A 12 -13.99 12.72 -14.36
N SER A 13 -14.56 12.60 -13.17
CA SER A 13 -13.91 11.99 -12.00
C SER A 13 -13.65 10.50 -12.20
N ILE A 14 -14.62 9.75 -12.75
CA ILE A 14 -14.45 8.32 -13.07
C ILE A 14 -13.35 8.14 -14.13
N ARG A 15 -13.34 8.98 -15.17
CA ARG A 15 -12.32 8.95 -16.21
C ARG A 15 -10.93 9.33 -15.67
N ALA A 16 -10.86 10.27 -14.72
CA ALA A 16 -9.62 10.65 -14.05
C ALA A 16 -9.06 9.52 -13.18
N ILE A 17 -9.91 8.78 -12.46
CA ILE A 17 -9.51 7.58 -11.70
C ILE A 17 -8.97 6.49 -12.63
N GLN A 18 -9.65 6.25 -13.76
CA GLN A 18 -9.20 5.31 -14.79
C GLN A 18 -7.85 5.74 -15.40
N LEU A 19 -7.68 7.03 -15.71
CA LEU A 19 -6.44 7.59 -16.25
C LEU A 19 -5.27 7.53 -15.24
N MET A 20 -5.54 7.74 -13.95
CA MET A 20 -4.51 7.65 -12.91
C MET A 20 -4.08 6.20 -12.67
N SER A 21 -4.96 5.23 -12.90
CA SER A 21 -4.61 3.80 -12.93
C SER A 21 -3.72 3.41 -14.12
N MET A 22 -3.72 4.19 -15.20
CA MET A 22 -2.90 3.94 -16.41
C MET A 22 -1.57 4.72 -16.40
N ALA A 23 -1.41 5.70 -15.51
CA ALA A 23 -0.18 6.48 -15.32
C ALA A 23 0.88 5.77 -14.45
N ALA A 24 0.80 4.45 -14.32
CA ALA A 24 1.89 3.68 -13.72
C ALA A 24 3.14 3.85 -14.61
N PRO A 25 4.33 4.12 -14.03
CA PRO A 25 5.54 4.35 -14.81
C PRO A 25 5.80 3.18 -15.76
N ASN A 26 6.25 3.51 -16.98
CA ASN A 26 6.58 2.56 -18.02
C ASN A 26 7.54 1.49 -17.48
N ARG A 27 7.00 0.28 -17.33
CA ARG A 27 7.58 -0.90 -16.70
C ARG A 27 8.54 -1.62 -17.66
N SER A 28 9.44 -0.89 -18.32
CA SER A 28 10.21 -1.43 -19.45
C SER A 28 11.13 -2.60 -19.10
N ASN A 29 11.49 -2.78 -17.82
CA ASN A 29 12.28 -3.93 -17.32
C ASN A 29 11.52 -4.81 -16.30
N TYR A 30 10.25 -4.51 -16.03
CA TYR A 30 9.45 -5.30 -15.11
C TYR A 30 8.94 -6.52 -15.87
N ASN A 31 9.45 -7.70 -15.53
CA ASN A 31 8.88 -8.94 -16.02
C ASN A 31 7.75 -9.39 -15.06
N PRO A 32 6.46 -9.13 -15.36
CA PRO A 32 5.33 -9.55 -14.55
C PRO A 32 5.16 -11.08 -14.49
N SER A 33 5.98 -11.84 -15.22
CA SER A 33 5.71 -13.25 -15.51
C SER A 33 5.85 -14.18 -14.32
N LYS A 34 6.52 -13.78 -13.22
CA LYS A 34 6.79 -14.70 -12.11
C LYS A 34 5.66 -14.71 -11.10
N SER A 35 4.89 -15.79 -11.11
CA SER A 35 3.88 -16.08 -10.09
C SER A 35 4.52 -16.51 -8.76
N PHE A 36 3.78 -16.39 -7.65
CA PHE A 36 4.22 -16.88 -6.34
C PHE A 36 4.63 -18.36 -6.38
N ASN A 37 3.94 -19.17 -7.17
CA ASN A 37 4.21 -20.62 -7.30
C ASN A 37 5.55 -20.93 -7.99
N GLU A 38 6.14 -19.96 -8.69
CA GLU A 38 7.44 -20.12 -9.33
C GLU A 38 8.60 -19.74 -8.39
N VAL A 39 8.29 -19.20 -7.21
CA VAL A 39 9.30 -18.93 -6.19
C VAL A 39 9.78 -20.26 -5.59
N PRO A 40 11.08 -20.58 -5.67
CA PRO A 40 11.61 -21.81 -5.12
C PRO A 40 11.49 -21.87 -3.60
N SER A 41 11.39 -23.09 -3.06
CA SER A 41 11.41 -23.33 -1.62
C SER A 41 12.72 -22.87 -1.00
N TYR A 42 12.67 -22.38 0.24
CA TYR A 42 13.83 -21.87 0.97
C TYR A 42 15.00 -22.84 1.02
N ASP A 43 14.74 -24.14 1.18
CA ASP A 43 15.81 -25.15 1.26
C ASP A 43 16.49 -25.46 -0.07
N SER A 44 15.83 -25.14 -1.19
CA SER A 44 16.40 -25.29 -2.53
C SER A 44 17.24 -24.09 -2.98
N LEU A 45 17.33 -23.04 -2.16
CA LEU A 45 18.05 -21.82 -2.52
C LEU A 45 19.56 -22.03 -2.47
N PRO A 46 20.32 -21.63 -3.52
CA PRO A 46 21.78 -21.69 -3.49
C PRO A 46 22.36 -20.74 -2.44
N TYR A 47 21.71 -19.60 -2.18
CA TYR A 47 22.11 -18.62 -1.17
C TYR A 47 20.90 -18.15 -0.35
N LYS A 48 20.67 -18.82 0.79
CA LYS A 48 19.52 -18.57 1.68
C LYS A 48 19.36 -17.12 2.16
N ARG A 49 20.44 -16.33 2.23
CA ARG A 49 20.44 -14.93 2.69
C ARG A 49 20.43 -13.89 1.56
N ARG A 50 20.57 -14.32 0.31
CA ARG A 50 20.81 -13.46 -0.85
C ARG A 50 20.08 -14.02 -2.06
N PHE A 51 18.76 -13.87 -2.02
CA PHE A 51 17.88 -14.38 -3.04
C PHE A 51 16.84 -13.33 -3.43
N TRP A 52 16.91 -12.89 -4.68
CA TRP A 52 16.08 -11.85 -5.27
C TRP A 52 15.54 -12.35 -6.60
N VAL A 53 14.24 -12.70 -6.62
CA VAL A 53 13.58 -13.36 -7.75
C VAL A 53 13.34 -12.40 -8.92
N TRP A 54 13.11 -11.12 -8.61
CA TRP A 54 12.59 -10.12 -9.55
C TRP A 54 13.66 -9.18 -10.13
N GLY A 55 14.85 -9.11 -9.55
CA GLY A 55 15.91 -8.23 -10.06
C GLY A 55 17.28 -8.49 -9.42
N PRO A 56 18.37 -7.96 -10.01
CA PRO A 56 19.72 -8.08 -9.48
C PRO A 56 19.93 -7.22 -8.22
N PRO A 57 21.04 -7.42 -7.48
CA PRO A 57 21.42 -6.56 -6.36
C PRO A 57 21.51 -5.08 -6.76
N GLY A 58 21.03 -4.20 -5.89
CA GLY A 58 20.95 -2.76 -6.09
C GLY A 58 19.77 -2.32 -6.96
N SER A 59 18.92 -3.23 -7.46
CA SER A 59 17.78 -2.87 -8.30
C SER A 59 16.56 -2.46 -7.47
N ARG A 60 15.65 -1.72 -8.10
CA ARG A 60 14.38 -1.34 -7.47
C ARG A 60 13.54 -2.57 -7.11
N GLU A 61 13.58 -3.57 -7.98
CA GLU A 61 12.85 -4.83 -7.84
C GLU A 61 13.38 -5.64 -6.66
N GLU A 62 14.69 -5.63 -6.39
CA GLU A 62 15.26 -6.19 -5.15
C GLU A 62 14.68 -5.47 -3.93
N GLY A 63 14.72 -4.13 -3.92
CA GLY A 63 14.22 -3.33 -2.79
C GLY A 63 12.73 -3.53 -2.48
N LEU A 64 11.94 -3.93 -3.48
CA LEU A 64 10.52 -4.26 -3.30
C LEU A 64 10.28 -5.69 -2.78
N GLY A 65 11.18 -6.63 -3.06
CA GLY A 65 11.04 -8.04 -2.65
C GLY A 65 9.71 -8.66 -3.11
N MET A 66 8.93 -9.19 -2.18
CA MET A 66 7.63 -9.83 -2.46
C MET A 66 6.52 -8.85 -2.87
N LEU A 67 6.70 -7.54 -2.66
CA LEU A 67 5.72 -6.54 -3.11
C LEU A 67 5.56 -6.52 -4.63
N ASN A 68 6.53 -7.07 -5.36
CA ASN A 68 6.43 -7.23 -6.82
C ASN A 68 5.25 -8.11 -7.26
N LEU A 69 4.69 -8.96 -6.39
CA LEU A 69 3.49 -9.77 -6.65
C LEU A 69 2.20 -8.94 -6.71
N LEU A 70 2.19 -7.74 -6.12
CA LEU A 70 1.04 -6.86 -6.10
C LEU A 70 0.94 -6.06 -7.41
N THR A 71 0.64 -6.75 -8.50
CA THR A 71 0.42 -6.11 -9.81
C THR A 71 -0.92 -5.37 -9.84
N PRO A 72 -1.07 -4.29 -10.63
CA PRO A 72 -2.35 -3.59 -10.79
C PRO A 72 -3.49 -4.54 -11.17
N GLU A 73 -3.22 -5.52 -12.04
CA GLU A 73 -4.19 -6.51 -12.49
C GLU A 73 -4.59 -7.46 -11.36
N HIS A 74 -3.63 -7.95 -10.57
CA HIS A 74 -3.89 -8.81 -9.42
C HIS A 74 -4.70 -8.08 -8.35
N VAL A 75 -4.35 -6.83 -8.06
CA VAL A 75 -5.06 -5.98 -7.10
C VAL A 75 -6.47 -5.68 -7.57
N ALA A 76 -6.66 -5.27 -8.84
CA ALA A 76 -7.97 -4.98 -9.40
C ALA A 76 -8.88 -6.22 -9.40
N ARG A 77 -8.34 -7.39 -9.76
CA ARG A 77 -9.07 -8.66 -9.73
C ARG A 77 -9.52 -9.02 -8.31
N SER A 78 -8.61 -8.94 -7.35
CA SER A 78 -8.91 -9.28 -5.94
C SER A 78 -9.90 -8.29 -5.32
N ALA A 79 -9.74 -7.00 -5.59
CA ALA A 79 -10.70 -5.99 -5.12
C ALA A 79 -12.11 -6.24 -5.69
N ALA A 80 -12.23 -6.56 -6.98
CA ALA A 80 -13.51 -6.86 -7.61
C ALA A 80 -14.14 -8.18 -7.11
N SER A 81 -13.34 -9.16 -6.68
CA SER A 81 -13.84 -10.43 -6.16
C SER A 81 -14.25 -10.37 -4.70
N GLU A 82 -13.53 -9.61 -3.87
CA GLU A 82 -13.71 -9.62 -2.41
C GLU A 82 -14.60 -8.48 -1.90
N ILE A 83 -14.57 -7.30 -2.52
CA ILE A 83 -15.33 -6.14 -2.03
C ILE A 83 -16.78 -6.24 -2.51
N ARG A 84 -17.64 -6.87 -1.71
CA ARG A 84 -19.07 -7.07 -2.04
C ARG A 84 -20.03 -6.14 -1.31
N ASN A 85 -19.79 -5.94 -0.02
CA ASN A 85 -20.68 -5.24 0.92
C ASN A 85 -20.07 -3.93 1.46
N GLY A 86 -18.78 -3.69 1.23
CA GLY A 86 -18.09 -2.49 1.69
C GLY A 86 -17.80 -2.45 3.20
N GLU A 87 -17.94 -3.58 3.89
CA GLU A 87 -17.59 -3.71 5.31
C GLU A 87 -16.08 -3.54 5.52
N ARG A 88 -15.70 -2.93 6.64
CA ARG A 88 -14.31 -2.67 7.00
C ARG A 88 -14.10 -2.98 8.47
N VAL A 89 -13.01 -3.68 8.77
CA VAL A 89 -12.59 -4.00 10.14
C VAL A 89 -11.19 -3.44 10.35
N GLY A 90 -11.00 -2.64 11.40
CA GLY A 90 -9.69 -2.16 11.80
C GLY A 90 -8.89 -3.31 12.42
N LEU A 91 -7.79 -3.73 11.79
CA LEU A 91 -6.89 -4.77 12.31
C LEU A 91 -5.78 -4.20 13.22
N GLY A 92 -5.66 -2.88 13.30
CA GLY A 92 -4.68 -2.20 14.15
C GLY A 92 -5.04 -2.31 15.62
N TRP A 93 -4.03 -2.50 16.47
CA TRP A 93 -4.18 -2.38 17.92
C TRP A 93 -4.16 -0.90 18.33
N GLU A 94 -4.81 -0.59 19.44
CA GLU A 94 -4.68 0.75 20.04
C GLU A 94 -3.23 0.96 20.51
N PHE A 95 -2.69 2.14 20.24
CA PHE A 95 -1.27 2.44 20.48
C PHE A 95 -0.82 2.25 21.93
N HIS A 96 -1.72 2.39 22.90
CA HIS A 96 -1.42 2.29 24.33
C HIS A 96 -1.62 0.87 24.89
N LYS A 97 -2.05 -0.10 24.08
CA LYS A 97 -2.23 -1.51 24.53
C LYS A 97 -0.91 -2.24 24.75
N LEU A 98 0.19 -1.73 24.20
CA LEU A 98 1.55 -2.23 24.42
C LEU A 98 2.27 -1.35 25.44
N GLU A 99 1.90 -1.48 26.72
CA GLU A 99 2.53 -0.72 27.83
C GLU A 99 4.02 -1.04 27.94
N VAL A 100 4.40 -2.30 27.72
CA VAL A 100 5.78 -2.74 27.65
C VAL A 100 6.07 -3.24 26.23
N PRO A 101 6.74 -2.44 25.38
CA PRO A 101 7.04 -2.85 24.04
C PRO A 101 8.05 -4.02 24.06
N PRO A 102 7.81 -5.10 23.31
CA PRO A 102 8.73 -6.22 23.30
C PRO A 102 10.03 -5.85 22.57
N PHE A 103 11.08 -6.63 22.85
CA PHE A 103 12.43 -6.49 22.26
C PHE A 103 13.20 -5.23 22.66
N GLY A 104 12.94 -4.68 23.85
CA GLY A 104 13.68 -3.51 24.36
C GLY A 104 13.45 -2.25 23.54
N ARG A 105 12.34 -2.18 22.80
CA ARG A 105 11.95 -1.01 22.02
C ARG A 105 11.52 0.13 22.95
N VAL A 106 11.57 1.36 22.44
CA VAL A 106 11.10 2.53 23.18
C VAL A 106 9.56 2.50 23.22
N PRO A 107 8.93 2.74 24.38
CA PRO A 107 7.47 2.81 24.47
C PRO A 107 6.95 3.97 23.64
N PHE A 108 5.75 3.79 23.09
CA PHE A 108 5.08 4.85 22.34
C PHE A 108 4.73 6.02 23.28
N GLN A 109 5.00 7.25 22.83
CA GLN A 109 4.71 8.47 23.58
C GLN A 109 3.91 9.45 22.71
N ILE A 110 2.79 9.95 23.26
CA ILE A 110 2.00 11.02 22.62
C ILE A 110 2.32 12.32 23.33
N ASN A 111 2.95 13.27 22.62
CA ASN A 111 3.18 14.63 23.09
C ASN A 111 2.22 15.57 22.36
N VAL A 112 1.18 16.04 23.04
CA VAL A 112 0.23 17.02 22.50
C VAL A 112 0.68 18.42 22.90
N HIS A 113 1.06 19.24 21.93
CA HIS A 113 1.42 20.63 22.15
C HIS A 113 0.20 21.52 21.90
N PRO A 114 -0.40 22.14 22.95
CA PRO A 114 -1.50 23.06 22.74
C PRO A 114 -0.98 24.31 22.04
N ILE A 115 -1.60 24.65 20.92
CA ILE A 115 -1.39 25.93 20.26
C ILE A 115 -2.33 26.90 20.99
N GLY A 116 -1.79 27.76 21.85
CA GLY A 116 -2.58 28.54 22.80
C GLY A 116 -3.65 29.41 22.12
N TYR A 117 -4.87 29.40 22.68
CA TYR A 117 -5.78 30.54 22.52
C TYR A 117 -5.35 31.59 23.54
N ALA A 118 -4.88 32.74 23.06
CA ALA A 118 -4.73 33.91 23.89
C ALA A 118 -6.05 34.16 24.61
N ARG A 119 -6.01 34.11 25.95
CA ARG A 119 -7.13 34.41 26.83
C ARG A 119 -7.55 35.87 26.56
N LEU A 120 -8.61 36.08 25.80
CA LEU A 120 -9.32 37.35 25.80
C LEU A 120 -10.00 37.48 27.16
N SER A 121 -9.32 38.15 28.10
CA SER A 121 -9.91 38.64 29.33
C SER A 121 -10.93 39.72 28.96
N LEU A 122 -12.22 39.43 29.21
CA LEU A 122 -13.30 40.41 29.30
C LEU A 122 -13.11 41.30 30.54
#